data_AF-G2DBX6-F1
#
_entry.id   AF-G2DBX6-F1
#
_cell.length_a   1.000
_cell.length_b   1.000
_cell.length_c   1.000
_cell.angle_alpha   90.00
_cell.angle_beta   90.00
_cell.angle_gamma   90.00
#
_symmetry.space_group_name_H-M   'P 1'
#
loop_
_entity.id
_entity.type
_entity.pdbx_description
1 polymer ?
#
loop_
_entity_poly.entity_id
_entity_poly.type
_entity_poly.pdbx_seq_one_letter_code
_entity_poly.pdbx_strand_id
1 'polypeptide(L)'
;MLLISSDSRQALIEVDGKRDTYNLGRHVSSSYSEPERQSAKVWRDETGSFTILGSINGRTVQFLLDTGATAVAMSGVEARRLGIAYKRKGTPIAVGTASGMARAYEVTLREVRVGAITRRGVRGFIIEGNSPTQVLLGMSFLSQLTMQDKGAYLLLESRF
;
A
#
# COMPACT_ATOMS: atom_id res chain seq x y z
N MET A 1 -31.39 -36.23 23.41
CA MET A 1 -30.81 -35.00 23.99
C MET A 1 -31.85 -34.39 24.91
N LEU A 2 -31.47 -34.12 26.17
CA LEU A 2 -32.35 -33.67 27.24
C LEU A 2 -31.95 -32.24 27.63
N LEU A 3 -32.91 -31.32 27.70
CA LEU A 3 -32.69 -29.91 28.02
C LEU A 3 -32.78 -29.71 29.54
N ILE A 4 -31.73 -29.16 30.17
CA ILE A 4 -31.59 -29.15 31.65
C ILE A 4 -31.85 -27.77 32.29
N SER A 5 -31.68 -26.63 31.60
CA SER A 5 -32.29 -25.33 31.98
C SER A 5 -32.11 -24.26 30.90
N SER A 6 -32.82 -23.14 31.01
CA SER A 6 -32.65 -21.93 30.21
C SER A 6 -32.69 -20.70 31.11
N ASP A 7 -31.68 -19.83 31.00
CA ASP A 7 -31.80 -18.42 31.40
C ASP A 7 -31.31 -17.54 30.23
N SER A 8 -31.93 -16.38 30.13
CA SER A 8 -31.97 -15.39 29.05
C SER A 8 -30.64 -14.76 28.61
N ARG A 9 -29.47 -15.32 28.97
CA ARG A 9 -28.17 -14.82 28.52
C ARG A 9 -27.14 -15.86 28.09
N GLN A 10 -27.29 -17.12 28.46
CA GLN A 10 -26.34 -18.17 28.08
C GLN A 10 -27.08 -19.49 27.87
N ALA A 11 -26.78 -20.18 26.77
CA ALA A 11 -27.16 -21.56 26.58
C ALA A 11 -25.94 -22.44 26.80
N LEU A 12 -26.08 -23.42 27.71
CA LEU A 12 -25.10 -24.47 27.93
C LEU A 12 -25.56 -25.68 27.11
N ILE A 13 -24.77 -26.03 26.10
CA ILE A 13 -25.08 -27.16 25.22
C ILE A 13 -24.03 -28.24 25.45
N GLU A 14 -24.51 -29.49 25.60
CA GLU A 14 -23.68 -30.68 25.71
C GLU A 14 -23.86 -31.52 24.45
N VAL A 15 -22.77 -31.72 23.70
CA VAL A 15 -22.69 -32.66 22.58
C VAL A 15 -21.49 -33.57 22.83
N ASP A 16 -21.73 -34.87 22.82
CA ASP A 16 -20.74 -35.92 23.12
C ASP A 16 -20.01 -35.77 24.47
N GLY A 17 -20.71 -35.29 25.50
CA GLY A 17 -20.21 -35.23 26.88
C GLY A 17 -19.31 -34.03 27.21
N LYS A 18 -19.10 -33.12 26.26
CA LYS A 18 -18.33 -31.88 26.48
C LYS A 18 -19.27 -30.68 26.53
N ARG A 19 -19.13 -29.88 27.59
CA ARG A 19 -19.99 -28.72 27.87
C ARG A 19 -19.29 -27.42 27.46
N ASP A 20 -19.93 -26.65 26.59
CA ASP A 20 -19.48 -25.31 26.20
C ASP A 20 -20.60 -24.27 26.39
N THR A 21 -20.19 -23.06 26.75
CA THR A 21 -21.10 -21.95 27.09
C THR A 21 -21.13 -20.93 25.96
N TYR A 22 -22.31 -20.67 25.39
CA TYR A 22 -22.49 -19.72 24.29
C TYR A 22 -23.31 -18.50 24.72
N ASN A 23 -22.75 -17.29 24.48
CA ASN A 23 -23.44 -16.01 24.69
C ASN A 23 -24.26 -15.65 23.45
N LEU A 24 -25.58 -15.52 23.58
CA LEU A 24 -26.49 -15.15 22.50
C LEU A 24 -26.73 -13.63 22.50
N GLY A 25 -26.07 -12.93 21.58
CA GLY A 25 -26.25 -11.50 21.34
C GLY A 25 -26.54 -11.19 19.87
N ARG A 26 -27.83 -11.02 19.56
CA ARG A 26 -28.45 -10.30 18.43
C ARG A 26 -27.94 -10.53 16.99
N HIS A 27 -28.85 -11.08 16.19
CA HIS A 27 -28.88 -11.14 14.73
C HIS A 27 -28.20 -9.98 13.97
N VAL A 28 -27.16 -10.32 13.19
CA VAL A 28 -26.97 -9.85 11.82
C VAL A 28 -26.41 -11.03 11.02
N SER A 29 -27.16 -11.49 10.03
CA SER A 29 -26.64 -12.33 8.95
C SER A 29 -25.67 -11.50 8.10
N SER A 30 -24.40 -11.49 8.49
CA SER A 30 -23.32 -11.09 7.62
C SER A 30 -22.38 -12.26 7.54
N SER A 31 -22.35 -12.93 6.39
CA SER A 31 -21.12 -13.61 5.96
C SER A 31 -20.01 -12.59 6.17
N TYR A 32 -19.18 -12.78 7.19
CA TYR A 32 -17.93 -12.05 7.33
C TYR A 32 -17.05 -12.55 6.17
N SER A 33 -17.24 -11.97 4.99
CA SER A 33 -16.18 -11.92 4.00
C SER A 33 -15.09 -11.12 4.69
N GLU A 34 -13.98 -11.78 5.04
CA GLU A 34 -12.77 -11.05 5.43
C GLU A 34 -12.55 -9.99 4.35
N PRO A 35 -12.44 -8.69 4.71
CA PRO A 35 -12.32 -7.64 3.70
C PRO A 35 -11.19 -8.04 2.76
N GLU A 36 -11.53 -8.23 1.48
CA GLU A 36 -10.59 -8.70 0.48
C GLU A 36 -9.42 -7.71 0.47
N ARG A 37 -8.28 -8.11 1.04
CA ARG A 37 -7.15 -7.21 1.24
C ARG A 37 -6.75 -6.69 -0.13
N GLN A 38 -6.72 -5.37 -0.26
CA GLN A 38 -6.30 -4.74 -1.52
C GLN A 38 -4.90 -5.25 -1.87
N SER A 39 -4.80 -5.88 -3.05
CA SER A 39 -3.56 -6.48 -3.51
C SER A 39 -3.19 -6.04 -4.92
N ALA A 40 -1.91 -6.23 -5.24
CA ALA A 40 -1.38 -6.06 -6.59
C ALA A 40 -0.28 -7.08 -6.85
N LYS A 41 -0.28 -7.66 -8.06
CA LYS A 41 0.83 -8.49 -8.54
C LYS A 41 1.73 -7.63 -9.41
N VAL A 42 3.01 -7.56 -9.05
CA VAL A 42 4.03 -6.84 -9.81
C VAL A 42 4.94 -7.87 -10.45
N TRP A 43 4.85 -7.99 -11.78
CA TRP A 43 5.67 -8.95 -12.52
C TRP A 43 7.11 -8.47 -12.59
N ARG A 44 8.02 -9.45 -12.52
CA ARG A 44 9.43 -9.23 -12.75
C ARG A 44 9.65 -9.06 -14.26
N ASP A 45 10.37 -8.01 -14.65
CA ASP A 45 10.79 -7.83 -16.04
C ASP A 45 12.08 -8.63 -16.35
N GLU A 46 12.51 -8.57 -17.60
CA GLU A 46 13.71 -9.27 -18.09
C GLU A 46 15.00 -8.84 -17.38
N THR A 47 15.02 -7.63 -16.80
CA THR A 47 16.16 -7.10 -16.03
C THR A 47 16.14 -7.55 -14.57
N GLY A 48 15.10 -8.27 -14.15
CA GLY A 48 14.87 -8.64 -12.76
C GLY A 48 14.17 -7.57 -11.93
N SER A 49 13.84 -6.43 -12.54
CA SER A 49 13.20 -5.29 -11.89
C SER A 49 11.69 -5.48 -11.80
N PHE A 50 11.07 -4.79 -10.86
CA PHE A 50 9.63 -4.85 -10.63
C PHE A 50 8.99 -3.53 -11.03
N THR A 51 8.33 -3.51 -12.18
CA THR A 51 7.63 -2.32 -12.67
C THR A 51 6.13 -2.52 -12.72
N ILE A 52 5.38 -1.47 -12.43
CA ILE A 52 3.92 -1.51 -12.45
C ILE A 52 3.32 -0.18 -12.86
N LEU A 53 2.26 -0.23 -13.66
CA LEU A 53 1.45 0.94 -13.95
C LEU A 53 0.63 1.34 -12.72
N GLY A 54 0.59 2.63 -12.47
CA GLY A 54 -0.20 3.22 -11.40
C GLY A 54 -0.55 4.65 -11.71
N SER A 55 -0.93 5.39 -10.67
CA SER A 55 -1.20 6.81 -10.82
C SER A 55 -0.74 7.62 -9.62
N ILE A 56 -0.35 8.86 -9.89
CA ILE A 56 -0.12 9.90 -8.88
C ILE A 56 -1.10 11.02 -9.16
N ASN A 57 -1.90 11.38 -8.15
CA ASN A 57 -2.91 12.43 -8.24
C ASN A 57 -3.87 12.25 -9.44
N GLY A 58 -4.16 11.00 -9.82
CA GLY A 58 -5.03 10.65 -10.95
C GLY A 58 -4.35 10.62 -12.32
N ARG A 59 -3.03 10.85 -12.40
CA ARG A 59 -2.27 10.79 -13.65
C ARG A 59 -1.41 9.54 -13.73
N THR A 60 -1.47 8.86 -14.86
CA THR A 60 -0.77 7.60 -15.09
C THR A 60 0.75 7.77 -15.05
N VAL A 61 1.40 6.85 -14.34
CA VAL A 61 2.86 6.72 -14.24
C VAL A 61 3.23 5.24 -14.29
N GLN A 62 4.44 4.94 -14.77
CA GLN A 62 5.08 3.66 -14.52
C GLN A 62 5.98 3.81 -13.30
N PHE A 63 5.76 2.92 -12.33
CA PHE A 63 6.58 2.83 -11.13
C PHE A 63 7.64 1.76 -11.29
N LEU A 64 8.84 2.03 -10.79
CA LEU A 64 9.82 1.04 -10.40
C LEU A 64 9.72 0.84 -8.89
N LEU A 65 9.49 -0.39 -8.43
CA LEU A 65 9.53 -0.71 -7.00
C LEU A 65 10.97 -0.60 -6.51
N ASP A 66 11.20 0.23 -5.50
CA ASP A 66 12.52 0.47 -4.93
C ASP A 66 12.42 0.56 -3.40
N THR A 67 12.80 -0.52 -2.72
CA THR A 67 12.83 -0.58 -1.25
C THR A 67 13.99 0.20 -0.64
N GLY A 68 14.99 0.60 -1.43
CA GLY A 68 16.08 1.48 -1.03
C GLY A 68 15.67 2.96 -0.99
N ALA A 69 14.63 3.34 -1.74
CA ALA A 69 14.07 4.68 -1.70
C ALA A 69 13.20 4.88 -0.45
N THR A 70 13.52 5.89 0.37
CA THR A 70 12.76 6.19 1.59
C THR A 70 11.38 6.81 1.31
N ALA A 71 11.20 7.44 0.14
CA ALA A 71 9.95 8.05 -0.30
C ALA A 71 9.66 7.75 -1.78
N VAL A 72 8.44 8.04 -2.25
CA VAL A 72 8.17 8.07 -3.69
C VAL A 72 9.05 9.14 -4.33
N ALA A 73 9.89 8.79 -5.30
CA ALA A 73 10.85 9.73 -5.87
C ALA A 73 10.67 9.85 -7.38
N MET A 74 10.80 11.06 -7.92
CA MET A 74 10.75 11.30 -9.36
C MET A 74 11.61 12.50 -9.74
N SER A 75 11.98 12.58 -11.01
CA SER A 75 12.67 13.76 -11.54
C SER A 75 11.74 14.97 -11.65
N GLY A 76 12.32 16.16 -11.75
CA GLY A 76 11.59 17.39 -12.04
C GLY A 76 10.88 17.35 -13.39
N VAL A 77 11.39 16.57 -14.36
CA VAL A 77 10.73 16.31 -15.65
C VAL A 77 9.40 15.58 -15.42
N GLU A 78 9.41 14.47 -14.69
CA GLU A 78 8.20 13.70 -14.38
C GLU A 78 7.22 14.51 -13.54
N ALA A 79 7.69 15.28 -12.55
CA ALA A 79 6.83 16.14 -11.75
C ALA A 79 6.07 17.17 -12.60
N ARG A 80 6.71 17.76 -13.61
CA ARG A 80 6.06 18.67 -14.57
C ARG A 80 5.05 17.94 -15.45
N ARG A 81 5.39 16.76 -15.97
CA ARG A 81 4.46 15.91 -16.73
C ARG A 81 3.20 15.57 -15.92
N LEU A 82 3.36 15.42 -14.61
CA LEU A 82 2.28 15.14 -13.66
C LEU A 82 1.58 16.40 -13.12
N GLY A 83 1.98 17.60 -13.55
CA GLY A 83 1.37 18.85 -13.10
C GLY A 83 1.60 19.16 -11.61
N ILE A 84 2.67 18.62 -11.01
CA ILE A 84 3.03 18.87 -9.61
C ILE A 84 3.81 20.18 -9.54
N ALA A 85 3.22 21.20 -8.93
CA ALA A 85 3.83 22.53 -8.76
C ALA A 85 4.87 22.58 -7.61
N TYR A 86 5.86 21.68 -7.65
CA TYR A 86 6.80 21.43 -6.56
C TYR A 86 7.67 22.63 -6.19
N LYS A 87 8.07 23.45 -7.17
CA LYS A 87 8.86 24.69 -6.91
C LYS A 87 8.09 25.75 -6.11
N ARG A 88 6.75 25.69 -6.12
CA ARG A 88 5.88 26.66 -5.43
C ARG A 88 5.31 26.12 -4.12
N LYS A 89 5.10 24.80 -4.03
CA LYS A 89 4.38 24.16 -2.93
C LYS A 89 5.22 23.18 -2.12
N GLY A 90 6.39 22.77 -2.63
CA GLY A 90 7.28 21.83 -1.96
C GLY A 90 8.30 22.53 -1.09
N THR A 91 8.85 21.79 -0.13
CA THR A 91 9.92 22.25 0.75
C THR A 91 11.27 21.92 0.13
N PRO A 92 12.15 22.90 -0.13
CA PRO A 92 13.49 22.63 -0.65
C PRO A 92 14.30 21.80 0.35
N ILE A 93 14.93 20.73 -0.13
CA ILE A 93 15.77 19.83 0.65
C ILE A 93 16.98 19.38 -0.17
N ALA A 94 17.92 18.71 0.48
CA ALA A 94 18.97 17.94 -0.17
C ALA A 94 18.75 16.46 0.11
N VAL A 95 18.88 15.62 -0.91
CA VAL A 95 18.69 14.16 -0.80
C VAL A 95 19.93 13.42 -1.30
N GLY A 96 20.28 12.33 -0.63
CA GLY A 96 21.28 11.39 -1.12
C GLY A 96 20.71 10.56 -2.27
N THR A 97 21.46 10.45 -3.36
CA THR A 97 21.15 9.61 -4.52
C THR A 97 22.34 8.73 -4.84
N ALA A 98 22.18 7.77 -5.75
CA ALA A 98 23.29 6.97 -6.26
C ALA A 98 24.42 7.83 -6.89
N SER A 99 24.09 9.03 -7.40
CA SER A 99 25.06 9.97 -7.98
C SER A 99 25.60 10.99 -6.96
N GLY A 100 25.31 10.81 -5.67
CA GLY A 100 25.67 11.75 -4.61
C GLY A 100 24.50 12.64 -4.18
N MET A 101 24.81 13.76 -3.52
CA MET A 101 23.80 14.69 -3.02
C MET A 101 23.17 15.47 -4.17
N ALA A 102 21.84 15.56 -4.17
CA ALA A 102 21.07 16.30 -5.15
C ALA A 102 20.11 17.28 -4.48
N ARG A 103 19.86 18.41 -5.13
CA ARG A 103 18.80 19.33 -4.73
C ARG A 103 17.45 18.72 -5.08
N ALA A 104 16.52 18.74 -4.13
CA ALA A 104 15.19 18.20 -4.29
C ALA A 104 14.15 19.05 -3.56
N TYR A 105 12.89 18.66 -3.72
CA TYR A 105 11.76 19.25 -3.03
C TYR A 105 10.93 18.13 -2.41
N GLU A 106 10.67 18.23 -1.11
CA GLU A 106 9.69 17.39 -0.45
C GLU A 106 8.28 17.86 -0.78
N VAL A 107 7.42 16.92 -1.15
CA VAL A 107 6.02 17.15 -1.46
C VAL A 107 5.13 16.11 -0.78
N THR A 108 3.87 16.47 -0.55
CA THR A 108 2.83 15.51 -0.21
C THR A 108 2.00 15.22 -1.46
N LEU A 109 2.07 13.97 -1.93
CA LEU A 109 1.24 13.45 -3.00
C LEU A 109 -0.15 13.17 -2.43
N ARG A 110 -1.18 13.76 -3.05
CA ARG A 110 -2.57 13.65 -2.58
C ARG A 110 -3.06 12.21 -2.64
N GLU A 111 -2.71 11.50 -3.70
CA GLU A 111 -3.05 10.09 -3.89
C GLU A 111 -2.00 9.38 -4.74
N VAL A 112 -1.63 8.17 -4.33
CA VAL A 112 -0.81 7.22 -5.09
C VAL A 112 -1.60 5.92 -5.18
N ARG A 113 -1.72 5.37 -6.39
CA ARG A 113 -2.47 4.13 -6.66
C ARG A 113 -1.64 3.14 -7.45
N VAL A 114 -1.69 1.88 -7.03
CA VAL A 114 -1.07 0.72 -7.69
C VAL A 114 -2.05 -0.44 -7.63
N GLY A 115 -2.56 -0.90 -8.77
CA GLY A 115 -3.63 -1.90 -8.81
C GLY A 115 -4.87 -1.45 -8.04
N ALA A 116 -5.33 -2.27 -7.09
CA ALA A 116 -6.41 -1.92 -6.16
C ALA A 116 -5.94 -1.09 -4.95
N ILE A 117 -4.63 -1.03 -4.70
CA ILE A 117 -4.04 -0.38 -3.52
C ILE A 117 -4.01 1.12 -3.73
N THR A 118 -4.67 1.86 -2.85
CA THR A 118 -4.66 3.33 -2.86
C THR A 118 -4.12 3.86 -1.53
N ARG A 119 -3.25 4.87 -1.60
CA ARG A 119 -2.72 5.59 -0.43
C ARG A 119 -2.83 7.08 -0.65
N ARG A 120 -3.19 7.82 0.40
CA ARG A 120 -3.34 9.28 0.38
C ARG A 120 -2.31 9.92 1.28
N GLY A 121 -1.96 11.17 0.98
CA GLY A 121 -0.98 11.91 1.78
C GLY A 121 0.42 11.29 1.75
N VAL A 122 0.82 10.72 0.61
CA VAL A 122 2.09 10.00 0.48
C VAL A 122 3.23 10.99 0.35
N ARG A 123 4.27 10.85 1.17
CA ARG A 123 5.49 11.65 1.05
C ARG A 123 6.18 11.35 -0.27
N GLY A 124 6.65 12.38 -0.97
CA GLY A 124 7.48 12.21 -2.16
C GLY A 124 8.59 13.24 -2.28
N PHE A 125 9.62 12.89 -3.06
CA PHE A 125 10.75 13.74 -3.39
C PHE A 125 10.80 14.01 -4.89
N ILE A 126 10.90 15.30 -5.22
CA ILE A 126 11.12 15.75 -6.60
C ILE A 126 12.57 16.18 -6.72
N ILE A 127 13.37 15.38 -7.42
CA ILE A 127 14.81 15.65 -7.63
C ILE A 127 14.96 16.56 -8.85
N GLU A 128 15.71 17.64 -8.72
CA GLU A 128 15.93 18.53 -9.87
C GLU A 128 16.72 17.82 -10.99
N GLY A 129 16.36 18.13 -12.23
CA GLY A 129 16.94 17.48 -13.42
C GLY A 129 16.03 16.39 -14.00
N ASN A 130 16.66 15.40 -14.63
CA ASN A 130 16.04 14.33 -15.41
C ASN A 130 16.20 12.93 -14.76
N SER A 131 16.86 12.84 -13.61
CA SER A 131 17.04 11.60 -12.85
C SER A 131 16.20 11.63 -11.56
N PRO A 132 15.59 10.51 -11.15
CA PRO A 132 15.52 9.24 -11.85
C PRO A 132 14.67 9.30 -13.13
N THR A 133 14.97 8.42 -14.09
CA THR A 133 14.25 8.32 -15.37
C THR A 133 12.86 7.71 -15.21
N GLN A 134 12.71 6.81 -14.24
CA GLN A 134 11.43 6.23 -13.83
C GLN A 134 11.02 6.80 -12.47
N VAL A 135 9.72 6.76 -12.17
CA VAL A 135 9.22 7.11 -10.84
C VAL A 135 9.49 5.93 -9.90
N LEU A 136 10.19 6.18 -8.79
CA LEU A 136 10.49 5.18 -7.78
C LEU A 136 9.33 5.09 -6.79
N LEU A 137 8.80 3.89 -6.57
CA LEU A 137 7.81 3.60 -5.55
C LEU A 137 8.52 3.17 -4.27
N GLY A 138 8.83 4.14 -3.42
CA GLY A 138 9.61 3.92 -2.19
C GLY A 138 8.79 3.61 -0.93
N MET A 139 9.49 3.55 0.20
CA MET A 139 8.99 3.11 1.50
C MET A 139 7.86 3.97 2.08
N SER A 140 7.74 5.26 1.69
CA SER A 140 6.57 6.09 2.02
C SER A 140 5.23 5.51 1.54
N PHE A 141 5.27 4.63 0.53
CA PHE A 141 4.12 3.85 0.07
C PHE A 141 4.23 2.38 0.54
N LEU A 142 5.40 1.76 0.32
CA LEU A 142 5.60 0.32 0.53
C LEU A 142 5.56 -0.12 2.01
N SER A 143 5.87 0.76 2.97
CA SER A 143 5.92 0.41 4.40
C SER A 143 4.57 -0.06 4.97
N GLN A 144 3.47 0.32 4.34
CA GLN A 144 2.11 -0.05 4.73
C GLN A 144 1.62 -1.34 4.04
N LEU A 145 2.53 -2.05 3.36
CA LEU A 145 2.23 -3.24 2.58
C LEU A 145 3.02 -4.44 3.12
N THR A 146 2.44 -5.61 2.93
CA THR A 146 3.18 -6.87 2.95
C THR A 146 3.65 -7.15 1.54
N MET A 147 4.90 -7.61 1.42
CA MET A 147 5.51 -7.96 0.15
C MET A 147 5.93 -9.42 0.23
N GLN A 148 5.45 -10.23 -0.71
CA GLN A 148 5.81 -11.65 -0.80
C GLN A 148 6.37 -11.93 -2.20
N ASP A 149 7.61 -12.40 -2.26
CA ASP A 149 8.20 -12.86 -3.53
C ASP A 149 7.63 -14.24 -3.89
N LYS A 150 7.00 -14.34 -5.06
CA LYS A 150 6.45 -15.58 -5.63
C LYS A 150 7.30 -16.08 -6.80
N GLY A 151 8.55 -15.62 -6.92
CA GLY A 151 9.48 -15.91 -8.00
C GLY A 151 9.24 -15.02 -9.22
N ALA A 152 8.15 -15.27 -9.94
CA ALA A 152 7.80 -14.54 -11.17
C ALA A 152 7.21 -13.15 -10.92
N TYR A 153 6.62 -12.93 -9.74
CA TYR A 153 6.01 -11.67 -9.35
C TYR A 153 6.15 -11.43 -7.85
N LEU A 154 6.13 -10.15 -7.45
CA LEU A 154 5.88 -9.72 -6.08
C LEU A 154 4.38 -9.59 -5.87
N LEU A 155 3.87 -10.22 -4.81
CA LEU A 155 2.55 -9.96 -4.29
C LEU A 155 2.62 -8.85 -3.26
N LEU A 156 1.98 -7.72 -3.56
CA LEU A 156 1.77 -6.61 -2.65
C LEU A 156 0.39 -6.74 -2.03
N GLU A 157 0.28 -6.62 -0.71
CA GLU A 157 -0.99 -6.67 0.02
C GLU A 157 -1.06 -5.54 1.04
N SER A 158 -2.21 -4.89 1.15
CA SER A 158 -2.42 -3.90 2.20
C SER A 158 -2.37 -4.56 3.57
N ARG A 159 -1.60 -3.94 4.48
CA ARG A 159 -1.76 -4.15 5.90
C ARG A 159 -3.01 -3.36 6.28
N PHE A 160 -4.09 -4.06 6.63
CA PHE A 160 -5.40 -3.51 7.04
C PHE A 160 -6.30 -3.01 5.90
#